data_AF-A0A2V2G491-F1
#
_entry.id   AF-A0A2V2G491-F1
#
_cell.length_a   1.000
_cell.length_b   1.000
_cell.length_c   1.000
_cell.angle_alpha   90.00
_cell.angle_beta   90.00
_cell.angle_gamma   90.00
#
_symmetry.space_group_name_H-M   'P 1'
#
loop_
_entity.id
_entity.type
_entity.pdbx_description
1 polymer ?
#
loop_
_entity_poly.entity_id
_entity_poly.type
_entity_poly.pdbx_seq_one_letter_code
_entity_poly.pdbx_strand_id
1 'polypeptide(L)' 'MNMNNNALIAMDKSGSFRVYLAITTEMVEEARKIHDTTPLSTAGLGRVLTGAGLMGLLLKGKEDNLTVQFKGDGPAKQI' A
#
# COMPACT_ATOMS: atom_id res chain seq x y z
N MET A 1 0.39 21.69 -4.02
CA MET A 1 0.52 20.61 -5.03
C MET A 1 -0.56 19.59 -4.71
N ASN A 2 -1.49 19.32 -5.62
CA ASN A 2 -2.53 18.32 -5.38
C ASN A 2 -1.85 16.94 -5.32
N MET A 3 -1.75 16.37 -4.13
CA MET A 3 -1.24 15.02 -3.92
C MET A 3 -2.30 14.05 -4.44
N ASN A 4 -1.96 13.27 -5.47
CA ASN A 4 -2.92 12.41 -6.14
C ASN A 4 -2.38 10.97 -6.18
N ASN A 5 -2.94 10.11 -5.34
CA ASN A 5 -2.76 8.67 -5.42
C ASN A 5 -3.91 8.07 -6.21
N ASN A 6 -3.64 7.12 -7.09
CA ASN A 6 -4.67 6.54 -7.96
C ASN A 6 -4.74 5.03 -7.77
N ALA A 7 -5.94 4.48 -7.73
CA ALA A 7 -6.18 3.05 -7.81
C ALA A 7 -7.15 2.73 -8.94
N LEU A 8 -6.86 1.66 -9.69
CA LEU A 8 -7.67 1.16 -10.79
C LEU A 8 -8.07 -0.28 -10.50
N ILE A 9 -9.36 -0.55 -10.63
CA ILE A 9 -9.91 -1.90 -10.59
C ILE A 9 -10.37 -2.24 -12.01
N ALA A 10 -9.81 -3.31 -12.57
CA ALA A 10 -10.12 -3.78 -13.91
C ALA A 10 -10.58 -5.24 -13.86
N MET A 11 -11.31 -5.66 -14.89
CA MET A 11 -11.77 -7.03 -15.04
C MET A 11 -11.56 -7.46 -16.49
N ASP A 12 -11.21 -8.72 -16.69
CA ASP A 12 -11.11 -9.27 -18.04
C ASP A 12 -12.51 -9.43 -18.68
N LYS A 13 -12.57 -9.61 -20.00
CA LYS A 13 -13.86 -9.69 -20.71
C LYS A 13 -14.72 -10.88 -20.28
N SER A 14 -14.13 -11.98 -19.80
CA SER A 14 -14.89 -13.15 -19.34
C SER A 14 -15.48 -12.96 -17.93
N GLY A 15 -14.96 -12.00 -17.15
CA GLY A 15 -15.33 -11.80 -15.76
C GLY A 15 -14.63 -12.74 -14.76
N SER A 16 -13.72 -13.59 -15.24
CA SER A 16 -13.03 -14.59 -14.42
C SER A 16 -11.85 -14.02 -13.63
N PHE A 17 -11.26 -12.91 -14.09
CA PHE A 17 -10.08 -12.31 -13.50
C PHE A 17 -10.32 -10.83 -13.20
N ARG A 18 -10.03 -10.44 -11.95
CA ARG A 18 -10.02 -9.05 -11.52
C ARG A 18 -8.59 -8.63 -11.19
N VAL A 19 -8.20 -7.46 -11.69
CA VAL A 19 -6.87 -6.89 -11.50
C VAL A 19 -7.01 -5.58 -10.75
N TYR A 20 -6.11 -5.38 -9.79
CA TYR A 20 -6.04 -4.16 -8.99
C TYR A 20 -4.66 -3.54 -9.21
N LEU A 21 -4.65 -2.26 -9.56
CA LEU A 21 -3.43 -1.49 -9.78
C LEU A 21 -3.48 -0.23 -8.91
N ALA A 22 -2.34 0.18 -8.35
CA ALA A 22 -2.25 1.40 -7.58
C ALA A 22 -0.95 2.14 -7.87
N ILE A 23 -1.04 3.47 -7.97
CA ILE A 23 0.08 4.40 -7.96
C ILE A 23 0.01 5.15 -6.63
N THR A 24 0.98 4.86 -5.76
CA THR A 24 1.02 5.26 -4.35
C THR A 24 2.19 6.18 -4.02
N THR A 25 2.86 6.74 -5.04
CA THR A 25 4.10 7.51 -4.89
C THR A 25 4.00 8.63 -3.86
N GLU A 26 2.91 9.42 -3.89
CA GLU A 26 2.73 10.54 -2.96
C GLU A 26 2.46 10.05 -1.53
N MET A 27 1.65 8.99 -1.36
CA MET A 27 1.42 8.38 -0.05
C MET A 27 2.73 7.84 0.56
N VAL A 28 3.57 7.20 -0.24
CA VAL A 28 4.86 6.68 0.22
C VAL A 28 5.84 7.81 0.55
N GLU A 29 5.88 8.88 -0.25
CA GLU A 29 6.72 10.05 0.04
C GLU A 29 6.26 10.80 1.29
N GLU A 30 4.95 10.89 1.52
CA GLU A 30 4.42 11.44 2.77
C GLU A 30 4.82 10.59 3.98
N ALA A 31 4.65 9.28 3.89
CA ALA A 31 5.09 8.37 4.95
C ALA A 31 6.61 8.46 5.20
N ARG A 32 7.42 8.60 4.13
CA ARG A 32 8.86 8.84 4.23
C ARG A 32 9.17 10.10 5.02
N LYS A 33 8.47 11.20 4.76
CA LYS A 33 8.65 12.48 5.46
C LYS A 33 8.21 12.39 6.92
N ILE A 34 7.10 11.70 7.21
CA ILE A 34 6.58 11.53 8.57
C ILE A 34 7.52 10.69 9.44
N HIS A 35 8.05 9.60 8.88
CA HIS A 35 8.86 8.63 9.64
C HIS A 35 10.37 8.81 9.48
N ASP A 36 10.81 9.81 8.71
CA ASP A 36 12.20 10.11 8.36
C ASP A 36 13.02 8.86 7.99
N THR A 37 12.47 8.04 7.09
CA THR A 37 13.04 6.73 6.77
C THR A 37 14.26 6.83 5.86
N THR A 38 15.23 5.95 6.10
CA THR A 38 16.34 5.71 5.15
C THR A 38 15.82 5.20 3.81
N PRO A 39 16.55 5.36 2.68
CA PRO A 39 16.08 4.91 1.37
C PRO A 39 15.65 3.43 1.32
N LEU A 40 16.36 2.55 2.03
CA LEU A 40 16.02 1.13 2.10
C LEU A 40 14.72 0.90 2.90
N SER A 41 14.58 1.56 4.05
CA SER A 41 13.37 1.50 4.87
C SER A 41 12.17 2.06 4.12
N THR A 42 12.32 3.15 3.37
CA THR A 42 11.27 3.74 2.51
C THR A 42 10.79 2.75 1.45
N ALA A 43 11.72 2.03 0.80
CA ALA A 43 11.35 1.02 -0.18
C ALA A 43 10.59 -0.15 0.46
N GLY A 44 10.93 -0.54 1.69
CA GLY A 44 10.17 -1.53 2.46
C GLY A 44 8.77 -1.03 2.80
N LEU A 45 8.70 0.14 3.45
CA LEU A 45 7.45 0.79 3.86
C LEU A 45 6.52 1.02 2.66
N GLY A 46 7.04 1.46 1.52
CA GLY A 46 6.25 1.69 0.32
C GLY A 46 5.60 0.43 -0.25
N ARG A 47 6.29 -0.71 -0.21
CA ARG A 47 5.71 -2.01 -0.61
C ARG A 47 4.57 -2.41 0.33
N VAL A 48 4.77 -2.24 1.64
CA VAL A 48 3.76 -2.55 2.66
C VAL A 48 2.53 -1.65 2.49
N LEU A 49 2.71 -0.34 2.38
CA LEU A 49 1.60 0.61 2.19
C LEU A 49 0.81 0.33 0.92
N THR A 50 1.50 0.05 -0.18
CA THR A 50 0.83 -0.27 -1.46
C THR A 50 0.05 -1.58 -1.35
N GLY A 51 0.64 -2.62 -0.77
CA GLY A 51 -0.03 -3.90 -0.55
C GLY A 51 -1.23 -3.79 0.39
N ALA A 52 -1.08 -3.08 1.51
CA ALA A 52 -2.15 -2.82 2.46
C ALA A 52 -3.29 -2.02 1.82
N GLY A 53 -2.97 -0.99 1.03
CA GLY A 53 -3.97 -0.22 0.29
C GLY A 53 -4.75 -1.08 -0.70
N LEU A 54 -4.06 -1.93 -1.48
CA LEU A 54 -4.71 -2.88 -2.39
C LEU A 54 -5.60 -3.87 -1.64
N MET A 55 -5.14 -4.44 -0.52
CA MET A 55 -5.95 -5.34 0.31
C MET A 55 -7.17 -4.63 0.92
N GLY A 56 -7.03 -3.35 1.27
CA GLY A 56 -8.14 -2.52 1.73
C GLY A 56 -9.26 -2.38 0.68
N LEU A 57 -8.91 -2.27 -0.60
CA LEU A 57 -9.88 -2.24 -1.71
C LEU A 57 -10.62 -3.58 -1.91
N LEU A 58 -10.16 -4.67 -1.28
CA LEU A 58 -10.81 -5.98 -1.33
C LEU A 58 -11.82 -6.18 -0.21
N LEU A 59 -11.82 -5.32 0.81
CA LEU A 59 -12.77 -5.39 1.92
C LEU A 59 -14.20 -5.13 1.43
N LYS A 60 -15.17 -5.83 2.03
CA LYS A 60 -16.58 -5.74 1.65
C LYS A 60 -17.34 -4.75 2.52
N GLY A 61 -17.03 -4.73 3.82
CA GLY A 61 -17.61 -3.79 4.77
C GLY A 61 -16.90 -2.44 4.73
N LYS A 62 -17.68 -1.36 4.84
CA LYS A 62 -17.14 0.00 4.94
C LYS A 62 -16.43 0.27 6.26
N GLU A 63 -16.78 -0.50 7.30
CA GLU A 63 -16.21 -0.40 8.65
C GLU A 63 -15.20 -1.52 8.93
N ASP A 64 -14.94 -2.38 7.94
CA ASP A 64 -13.94 -3.43 8.07
C ASP A 64 -12.56 -2.77 8.13
N ASN A 65 -11.75 -3.21 9.09
CA ASN A 65 -10.39 -2.74 9.24
C ASN A 65 -9.42 -3.86 8.92
N LEU A 66 -8.35 -3.51 8.23
CA LEU A 66 -7.22 -4.39 7.97
C LEU A 66 -5.98 -3.80 8.65
N THR A 67 -5.32 -4.60 9.46
CA THR A 67 -4.00 -4.30 10.00
C THR A 67 -3.00 -5.28 9.41
N VAL A 68 -1.96 -4.75 8.79
CA VAL A 68 -0.85 -5.53 8.24
C VAL A 68 0.38 -5.23 9.08
N GLN A 69 1.10 -6.28 9.47
CA GLN A 69 2.32 -6.15 10.25
C GLN A 69 3.38 -7.08 9.67
N PHE A 70 4.53 -6.52 9.32
CA PHE A 70 5.71 -7.28 8.92
C PHE A 70 6.70 -7.27 10.07
N LYS A 71 7.12 -8.45 10.53
CA LYS A 71 8.16 -8.59 11.56
C LYS A 71 9.35 -9.36 11.00
N GLY A 72 10.54 -8.93 11.38
CA GLY A 72 11.76 -9.67 11.16
C GLY A 72 12.84 -9.29 12.16
N ASP A 73 13.93 -10.04 12.13
CA ASP A 73 15.04 -9.87 13.08
C ASP A 73 16.11 -8.89 12.56
N GLY A 74 15.85 -8.24 11.41
CA GLY A 74 16.74 -7.25 10.82
C GLY A 74 16.66 -5.88 11.50
N PRO A 75 17.53 -4.93 11.13
CA PRO A 75 17.62 -3.61 11.78
C PRO A 75 16.32 -2.79 11.74
N ALA A 76 15.49 -2.99 10.71
CA ALA A 76 14.18 -2.35 10.59
C ALA A 76 13.16 -2.88 11.61
N LYS A 77 13.38 -4.07 12.18
CA LYS A 77 12.51 -4.80 13.11
C LYS A 77 11.12 -5.08 12.52
N GLN A 78 10.27 -4.07 12.47
CA GLN A 78 8.91 -4.21 12.02
C GLN A 78 8.45 -3.02 11.19
N ILE A 79 7.50 -3.30 10.30
CA ILE A 79 6.71 -2.32 9.55
C ILE A 79 5.24 -2.59 9.88
#